data_AF-A0A497IKL1-F1
#
_entry.id   AF-A0A497IKL1-F1
#
_cell.length_a   1.000
_cell.length_b   1.000
_cell.length_c   1.000
_cell.angle_alpha   90.00
_cell.angle_beta   90.00
_cell.angle_gamma   90.00
#
_symmetry.space_group_name_H-M   'P 1'
#
loop_
_entity.id
_entity.type
_entity.pdbx_description
1 polymer ?
#
loop_
_entity_poly.entity_id
_entity_poly.type
_entity_poly.pdbx_seq_one_letter_code
_entity_poly.pdbx_strand_id
1 'polypeptide(L)' 'MSPDPDDIDLLALALKLNCPIWSQEKTFKSQSRIKVFSTSDLLSILSPI' A
#
# COMPACT_ATOMS: atom_id res chain seq x y z
N MET A 1 -5.19 -16.70 -9.29
CA MET A 1 -4.43 -15.57 -8.74
C MET A 1 -4.00 -16.01 -7.35
N SER A 2 -2.77 -16.51 -7.23
CA SER A 2 -2.18 -16.81 -5.93
C SER A 2 -1.79 -15.48 -5.30
N PRO A 3 -2.21 -15.14 -4.08
CA PRO A 3 -1.58 -14.06 -3.35
C PRO A 3 -0.13 -14.47 -3.15
N ASP A 4 0.82 -13.72 -3.72
CA ASP A 4 2.23 -13.98 -3.48
C ASP A 4 2.46 -13.80 -1.97
N PRO A 5 3.11 -14.77 -1.29
CA PRO A 5 3.21 -14.78 0.17
C PRO A 5 3.83 -13.50 0.75
N ASP A 6 4.68 -12.82 -0.02
CA ASP A 6 5.30 -11.55 0.33
C ASP A 6 4.28 -10.41 0.55
N ASP A 7 3.14 -10.46 -0.15
CA ASP A 7 2.06 -9.47 -0.01
C ASP A 7 1.41 -9.53 1.38
N ILE A 8 1.30 -10.74 1.94
CA ILE A 8 0.66 -10.97 3.24
C ILE A 8 1.55 -10.44 4.36
N ASP A 9 2.86 -10.71 4.28
CA ASP A 9 3.83 -10.25 5.29
C ASP A 9 3.97 -8.73 5.28
N LEU A 10 4.00 -8.10 4.10
CA LEU A 10 4.01 -6.65 3.95
C LEU A 10 2.76 -6.01 4.59
N LEU A 11 1.59 -6.61 4.35
CA LEU A 11 0.33 -6.18 4.94
C LEU A 11 0.29 -6.34 6.46
N ALA A 12 0.71 -7.50 6.95
CA ALA A 12 0.75 -7.77 8.38
C ALA A 12 1.68 -6.79 9.11
N LEU A 13 2.83 -6.48 8.52
CA LEU A 13 3.76 -5.49 9.05
C LEU A 13 3.16 -4.08 9.02
N ALA A 14 2.54 -3.68 7.92
CA ALA A 14 1.90 -2.38 7.79
C ALA A 14 0.75 -2.18 8.79
N LEU A 15 -0.08 -3.20 8.98
CA LEU A 15 -1.14 -3.23 9.99
C LEU A 15 -0.57 -3.12 11.40
N LYS A 16 0.51 -3.85 11.69
CA LYS A 16 1.18 -3.83 13.00
C LYS A 16 1.82 -2.48 13.30
N LEU A 17 2.42 -1.84 12.29
CA LEU A 17 3.08 -0.54 12.41
C LEU A 17 2.13 0.65 12.21
N ASN A 18 0.87 0.38 11.85
CA ASN A 18 -0.12 1.38 11.46
C ASN A 18 0.43 2.35 10.39
N CYS A 19 1.21 1.82 9.44
CA CYS A 19 1.93 2.59 8.44
C CYS A 19 1.24 2.44 7.07
N PRO A 20 1.06 3.53 6.31
CA PRO A 20 0.62 3.42 4.94
C PRO A 20 1.66 2.71 4.08
N ILE A 21 1.21 1.89 3.13
CA ILE A 21 2.09 1.23 2.17
C ILE A 21 2.01 1.90 0.81
N TRP A 22 3.09 1.82 0.05
CA TRP A 22 3.10 2.17 -1.35
C TRP A 22 3.06 0.91 -2.20
N SER A 23 2.02 0.77 -3.03
CA SER A 23 1.92 -0.33 -3.98
C SER A 23 1.03 0.05 -5.16
N GLN A 24 1.38 -0.43 -6.35
CA GLN A 24 0.58 -0.25 -7.57
C GLN A 24 -0.48 -1.34 -7.74
N GLU A 25 -0.42 -2.37 -6.90
CA GLU A 25 -1.34 -3.50 -6.93
C GLU A 25 -2.73 -3.08 -6.45
N LYS A 26 -3.71 -3.17 -7.36
CA LYS A 26 -5.11 -2.78 -7.12
C LYS A 26 -5.77 -3.65 -6.05
N THR A 27 -5.26 -4.87 -5.87
CA THR A 27 -5.74 -5.85 -4.88
C THR A 27 -5.60 -5.30 -3.45
N PHE A 28 -4.57 -4.49 -3.17
CA PHE A 28 -4.40 -3.85 -1.86
C PHE A 28 -5.34 -2.66 -1.63
N LYS A 29 -5.81 -1.99 -2.69
CA LYS A 29 -6.80 -0.90 -2.55
C LYS A 29 -8.18 -1.38 -2.14
N SER A 30 -8.45 -2.68 -2.21
CA SER A 30 -9.73 -3.27 -1.79
C SER A 30 -9.91 -3.29 -0.26
N GLN A 31 -8.81 -3.26 0.50
CA GLN A 31 -8.87 -3.23 1.96
C GLN A 31 -8.79 -1.80 2.51
N SER A 32 -9.82 -1.36 3.23
CA SER A 32 -9.86 -0.03 3.84
C SER A 32 -9.10 0.10 5.17
N ARG A 33 -8.34 -0.94 5.58
CA ARG A 33 -7.67 -0.96 6.89
C ARG A 33 -6.36 -0.19 6.92
N ILE A 34 -5.65 -0.14 5.80
CA ILE A 34 -4.39 0.60 5.65
C ILE A 34 -4.47 1.48 4.41
N LYS A 35 -3.84 2.65 4.47
CA LYS A 35 -3.83 3.57 3.33
C LYS A 35 -2.76 3.12 2.34
N VAL A 36 -3.19 2.83 1.11
CA VAL A 36 -2.30 2.39 0.03
C VAL A 36 -2.12 3.53 -0.95
N PHE A 37 -0.88 4.02 -1.07
CA PHE A 37 -0.52 5.04 -2.05
C PHE A 37 -0.09 4.41 -3.36
N SER A 38 -0.53 5.00 -4.46
CA SER A 38 0.05 4.72 -5.77
C SER A 38 1.23 5.64 -6.06
N THR A 39 2.02 5.32 -7.08
CA THR A 39 3.13 6.18 -7.53
C THR A 39 2.66 7.60 -7.84
N SER A 40 1.48 7.75 -8.46
CA SER A 40 0.88 9.06 -8.73
C SER A 40 0.52 9.83 -7.45
N ASP A 41 0.02 9.13 -6.43
CA ASP A 41 -0.30 9.76 -5.14
C ASP A 41 0.98 10.23 -4.43
N LEU A 42 2.03 9.40 -4.43
CA LEU A 42 3.34 9.77 -3.88
C LEU A 42 3.96 10.95 -4.63
N LEU A 43 3.89 10.96 -5.96
CA LEU A 43 4.38 12.08 -6.76
C LEU A 43 3.63 13.37 -6.41
N SER A 44 2.30 13.31 -6.25
CA SER A 44 1.52 14.47 -5.80
C SER A 44 1.88 14.95 -4.39
N ILE A 45 2.39 14.07 -3.52
CA ILE A 45 2.85 14.43 -2.16
C ILE A 45 4.28 15.01 -2.20
N LEU A 46 5.17 14.39 -2.99
CA LEU A 46 6.59 14.78 -3.07
C LEU A 46 6.87 15.97 -3.99
N SER A 47 6.01 16.25 -4.97
CA SER A 47 6.10 17.48 -5.76
C SER A 47 5.02 18.46 -5.29
N PRO A 48 5.25 19.21 -4.19
CA PRO A 48 4.56 20.48 -4.04
C PRO A 48 5.07 21.37 -5.18
N ILE A 49 4.13 21.88 -5.97
CA ILE A 49 4.38 22.85 -7.03
C ILE A 49 5.15 24.06 -6.46
#